data_AF-H2ERY9-F1
#
_entry.id   AF-H2ERY9-F1
#
_cell.length_a   1.000
_cell.length_b   1.000
_cell.length_c   1.000
_cell.angle_alpha   90.00
_cell.angle_beta   90.00
_cell.angle_gamma   90.00
#
_symmetry.space_group_name_H-M   'P 1'
#
loop_
_entity.id
_entity.type
_entity.pdbx_description
1 polymer ?
#
loop_
_entity_poly.entity_id
_entity_poly.type
_entity_poly.pdbx_seq_one_letter_code
_entity_poly.pdbx_strand_id
1 'polypeptide(L)'
;MKPTKYATAINQEVSLAHYIPYSSHLTDSILITTDGDLLQMFRLSGVAFETKGNEELSLLHQRLNTLYKGLSESDVSLWTHVIRRKVKHTINGEFNQHFAAHFDAVYNAQFGDEIMTNEFYVTVIQRSTDRLKKLNRNIDAIKARLVERIDAFTEVTDLIKIT
;
A
#
# COMPACT_ATOMS: atom_id res chain seq x y z
N MET A 1 -22.03 9.03 32.91
CA MET A 1 -22.25 9.32 31.47
C MET A 1 -23.47 8.51 31.03
N LYS A 2 -24.53 9.14 30.50
CA LYS A 2 -25.72 8.39 30.04
C LYS A 2 -25.36 7.58 28.79
N PRO A 3 -25.75 6.30 28.69
CA PRO A 3 -25.47 5.49 27.52
C PRO A 3 -26.19 6.08 26.29
N THR A 4 -25.51 6.09 25.15
CA THR A 4 -26.07 6.54 23.88
C THR A 4 -27.20 5.59 23.44
N LYS A 5 -28.16 6.10 22.66
CA LYS A 5 -29.36 5.37 22.18
C LYS A 5 -29.03 4.02 21.50
N TYR A 6 -27.79 3.83 21.03
CA TYR A 6 -27.31 2.65 20.32
C TYR A 6 -26.32 1.78 21.11
N ALA A 7 -26.11 2.05 22.41
CA ALA A 7 -25.12 1.34 23.22
C ALA A 7 -25.34 -0.19 23.27
N THR A 8 -26.59 -0.64 23.28
CA THR A 8 -26.93 -2.07 23.28
C THR A 8 -26.58 -2.75 21.95
N ALA A 9 -26.73 -2.05 20.82
CA ALA A 9 -26.37 -2.57 19.50
C ALA A 9 -24.85 -2.60 19.32
N ILE A 10 -24.14 -1.54 19.73
CA ILE A 10 -22.68 -1.47 19.69
C ILE A 10 -22.04 -2.60 20.50
N ASN A 11 -22.61 -2.96 21.65
CA ASN A 11 -22.11 -4.06 22.47
C ASN A 11 -22.40 -5.46 21.90
N GLN A 12 -23.32 -5.58 20.94
CA GLN A 12 -23.64 -6.83 20.24
C GLN A 12 -22.82 -7.01 18.96
N GLU A 13 -22.23 -5.93 18.44
CA GLU A 13 -21.37 -5.98 17.26
C GLU A 13 -19.99 -6.55 17.62
N VAL A 14 -19.45 -7.41 16.74
CA VAL A 14 -18.06 -7.84 16.84
C VAL A 14 -17.19 -6.63 16.55
N SER A 15 -16.29 -6.31 17.48
CA SER A 15 -15.34 -5.21 17.29
C SER A 15 -14.59 -5.38 15.97
N LEU A 16 -14.55 -4.31 15.16
CA LEU A 16 -13.80 -4.27 13.90
C LEU A 16 -12.34 -4.66 14.07
N ALA A 17 -11.77 -4.42 15.26
CA ALA A 17 -10.41 -4.83 15.59
C ALA A 17 -10.17 -6.34 15.41
N HIS A 18 -11.20 -7.18 15.53
CA HIS A 18 -11.10 -8.61 15.31
C HIS A 18 -10.83 -8.99 13.84
N TYR A 19 -11.13 -8.09 12.91
CA TYR A 19 -10.91 -8.28 11.47
C TYR A 19 -9.64 -7.59 10.96
N ILE A 20 -8.92 -6.85 11.81
CA ILE A 20 -7.69 -6.17 11.45
C ILE A 20 -6.53 -7.07 11.90
N PRO A 21 -5.88 -7.79 10.98
CA PRO A 21 -4.88 -8.80 11.34
C PRO A 21 -3.53 -8.19 11.74
N TYR A 22 -3.43 -6.87 11.96
CA TYR A 22 -2.18 -6.19 12.27
C TYR A 22 -1.91 -6.21 13.78
N SER A 23 -0.71 -6.63 14.17
CA SER A 23 -0.29 -6.65 15.56
C SER A 23 0.50 -5.39 15.93
N SER A 24 1.62 -5.13 15.25
CA SER A 24 2.50 -4.00 15.59
C SER A 24 3.41 -3.60 14.44
N HIS A 25 4.01 -2.41 14.53
CA HIS A 25 5.13 -1.99 13.71
C HIS A 25 6.43 -2.57 14.26
N LEU A 26 7.24 -3.19 13.41
CA LEU A 26 8.59 -3.64 13.74
C LEU A 26 9.63 -2.58 13.38
N THR A 27 9.36 -1.85 12.29
CA THR A 27 10.07 -0.65 11.86
C THR A 27 9.04 0.37 11.37
N ASP A 28 9.48 1.55 10.92
CA ASP A 28 8.60 2.59 10.41
C ASP A 28 7.74 2.13 9.20
N SER A 29 8.24 1.18 8.41
CA SER A 29 7.58 0.68 7.20
C SER A 29 7.15 -0.79 7.25
N ILE A 30 7.69 -1.60 8.17
CA ILE A 30 7.40 -3.04 8.25
C ILE A 30 6.47 -3.32 9.42
N LEU A 31 5.39 -4.03 9.10
CA LEU A 31 4.34 -4.46 10.02
C LEU A 31 4.40 -5.97 10.23
N ILE A 32 3.97 -6.42 11.40
CA ILE A 32 3.75 -7.85 11.68
C ILE A 32 2.26 -8.12 11.93
N THR A 33 1.74 -9.21 11.36
CA THR A 33 0.37 -9.66 11.63
C THR A 33 0.26 -10.42 12.94
N THR A 34 -0.96 -10.61 13.44
CA THR A 34 -1.24 -11.48 14.59
C THR A 34 -0.82 -12.93 14.36
N ASP A 35 -0.72 -13.35 13.08
CA ASP A 35 -0.26 -14.68 12.68
C ASP A 35 1.27 -14.77 12.52
N GLY A 36 2.00 -13.65 12.62
CA GLY A 36 3.46 -13.58 12.54
C GLY A 36 4.01 -13.29 11.14
N ASP A 37 3.14 -12.97 10.18
CA ASP A 37 3.51 -12.62 8.81
C ASP A 37 4.08 -11.20 8.77
N LEU A 38 5.14 -10.98 8.00
CA LEU A 38 5.70 -9.65 7.78
C LEU A 38 5.03 -9.02 6.57
N LEU A 39 4.75 -7.73 6.63
CA LEU A 39 4.23 -7.00 5.48
C LEU A 39 4.75 -5.58 5.39
N GLN A 40 4.82 -5.09 4.16
CA GLN A 40 5.11 -3.70 3.85
C GLN A 40 4.25 -3.26 2.67
N MET A 41 3.74 -2.03 2.75
CA MET A 41 2.85 -1.45 1.76
C MET A 41 3.54 -0.31 1.02
N PHE A 42 3.37 -0.29 -0.30
CA PHE A 42 3.89 0.71 -1.21
C PHE A 42 2.73 1.41 -1.90
N ARG A 43 2.78 2.73 -1.96
CA ARG A 43 1.92 3.52 -2.84
C ARG A 43 2.61 3.68 -4.18
N LEU A 44 1.92 3.34 -5.27
CA LEU A 44 2.42 3.51 -6.62
C LEU A 44 1.89 4.82 -7.22
N SER A 45 2.78 5.59 -7.83
CA SER A 45 2.42 6.81 -8.57
C SER A 45 1.71 6.49 -9.90
N GLY A 46 1.90 5.29 -10.43
CA GLY A 46 1.41 4.91 -11.76
C GLY A 46 2.19 5.55 -12.90
N VAL A 47 1.77 5.27 -14.14
CA VAL A 47 2.37 5.82 -15.35
C VAL A 47 1.27 6.31 -16.30
N ALA A 48 1.43 7.50 -16.89
CA ALA A 48 0.55 8.05 -17.93
C ALA A 48 0.77 7.30 -19.26
N PHE A 49 0.17 6.12 -19.38
CA PHE A 49 0.41 5.22 -20.51
C PHE A 49 -0.07 5.79 -21.85
N GLU A 50 -1.12 6.61 -21.86
CA GLU A 50 -1.72 7.19 -23.07
C GLU A 50 -0.79 8.16 -23.80
N THR A 51 0.10 8.83 -23.06
CA THR A 51 1.04 9.81 -23.62
C THR A 51 2.42 9.22 -23.89
N LYS A 52 2.63 7.92 -23.60
CA LYS A 52 3.92 7.24 -23.78
C LYS A 52 3.99 6.50 -25.10
N GLY A 53 5.18 6.50 -25.70
CA GLY A 53 5.47 5.71 -26.88
C GLY A 53 5.42 4.20 -26.58
N ASN A 54 5.11 3.39 -27.60
CA ASN A 54 5.03 1.94 -27.48
C ASN A 54 6.33 1.30 -26.96
N GLU A 55 7.50 1.85 -27.34
CA GLU A 55 8.80 1.36 -26.89
C GLU A 55 8.98 1.54 -25.38
N GLU A 56 8.59 2.70 -24.84
CA GLU A 56 8.63 2.97 -23.40
C GLU A 56 7.68 2.06 -22.63
N LEU A 57 6.47 1.84 -23.15
CA LEU A 57 5.50 0.92 -22.54
C LEU A 57 6.03 -0.51 -22.53
N SER A 58 6.66 -0.97 -23.61
CA SER A 58 7.30 -2.28 -23.67
C SER A 58 8.42 -2.41 -22.64
N LEU A 59 9.25 -1.39 -22.48
CA LEU A 59 10.31 -1.37 -21.46
C LEU A 59 9.73 -1.44 -20.04
N LEU A 60 8.64 -0.72 -19.76
CA LEU A 60 7.95 -0.78 -18.47
C LEU A 60 7.38 -2.18 -18.19
N HIS A 61 6.78 -2.83 -19.19
CA HIS A 61 6.33 -4.22 -19.06
C HIS A 61 7.50 -5.18 -18.80
N GLN A 62 8.64 -4.98 -19.48
CA GLN A 62 9.84 -5.79 -19.23
C GLN A 62 10.37 -5.59 -17.81
N ARG A 63 10.43 -4.35 -17.31
CA ARG A 63 10.84 -4.06 -15.93
C ARG A 63 9.91 -4.73 -14.92
N LEU A 64 8.59 -4.61 -15.12
CA LEU A 64 7.60 -5.26 -14.27
C LEU A 64 7.74 -6.80 -14.28
N ASN A 65 8.00 -7.40 -15.44
CA ASN A 65 8.25 -8.84 -15.53
C ASN A 65 9.53 -9.26 -14.81
N THR A 66 10.61 -8.48 -14.91
CA THR A 66 11.84 -8.73 -14.15
C THR A 66 11.62 -8.63 -12.65
N LEU A 67 10.84 -7.64 -12.20
CA LEU A 67 10.42 -7.52 -10.80
C LEU A 67 9.68 -8.78 -10.33
N TYR A 68 8.67 -9.23 -11.07
CA TYR A 68 7.92 -10.43 -10.71
C TYR A 68 8.81 -11.69 -10.66
N LYS A 69 9.79 -11.81 -11.57
CA LYS A 69 10.75 -12.92 -11.52
C LYS A 69 11.62 -12.87 -10.26
N GLY A 70 12.17 -11.71 -9.92
CA GLY A 70 12.97 -11.56 -8.69
C GLY A 70 12.16 -11.86 -7.43
N LEU A 71 10.88 -11.45 -7.41
CA LEU A 71 9.98 -11.75 -6.30
C LEU A 71 9.58 -13.23 -6.23
N SER A 72 9.52 -13.94 -7.36
CA SER A 72 9.17 -15.37 -7.38
C SER A 72 10.24 -16.29 -6.77
N GLU A 73 11.50 -15.83 -6.72
CA GLU A 73 12.58 -16.53 -6.02
C GLU A 73 12.48 -16.37 -4.50
N SER A 74 11.75 -15.35 -4.04
CA SER A 74 11.51 -15.05 -2.64
C SER A 74 10.18 -15.68 -2.19
N ASP A 75 10.10 -16.20 -0.95
CA ASP A 75 8.85 -16.73 -0.38
C ASP A 75 7.90 -15.60 0.06
N VAL A 76 7.52 -14.77 -0.91
CA VAL A 76 6.67 -13.60 -0.71
C VAL A 76 5.44 -13.65 -1.59
N SER A 77 4.38 -13.03 -1.11
CA SER A 77 3.11 -12.90 -1.80
C SER A 77 2.79 -11.42 -2.00
N LEU A 78 2.19 -11.08 -3.14
CA LEU A 78 1.82 -9.71 -3.48
C LEU A 78 0.30 -9.55 -3.44
N TRP A 79 -0.15 -8.48 -2.81
CA TRP A 79 -1.52 -8.01 -2.88
C TRP A 79 -1.59 -6.64 -3.54
N THR A 80 -2.51 -6.49 -4.48
CA THR A 80 -2.79 -5.20 -5.11
C THR A 80 -4.10 -4.65 -4.57
N HIS A 81 -4.08 -3.38 -4.19
CA HIS A 81 -5.26 -2.67 -3.72
C HIS A 81 -5.45 -1.41 -4.56
N VAL A 82 -6.68 -1.17 -5.01
CA VAL A 82 -7.07 0.06 -5.68
C VAL A 82 -8.05 0.78 -4.78
N ILE A 83 -7.64 1.93 -4.26
CA ILE A 83 -8.48 2.76 -3.39
C ILE A 83 -9.02 3.91 -4.23
N ARG A 84 -10.33 3.91 -4.46
CA ARG A 84 -11.02 5.00 -5.14
C ARG A 84 -11.50 6.01 -4.11
N ARG A 85 -10.93 7.22 -4.13
CA ARG A 85 -11.25 8.27 -3.16
C ARG A 85 -11.73 9.54 -3.85
N LYS A 86 -12.63 10.25 -3.16
CA LYS A 86 -13.02 11.62 -3.50
C LYS A 86 -11.89 12.57 -3.10
N VAL A 87 -11.43 13.38 -4.04
CA VAL A 87 -10.49 14.47 -3.78
C VAL A 87 -11.05 15.76 -4.32
N LYS A 88 -10.67 16.88 -3.70
CA LYS A 88 -11.00 18.18 -4.25
C LYS A 88 -10.38 18.34 -5.63
N HIS A 89 -11.19 18.74 -6.60
CA HIS A 89 -10.71 19.05 -7.92
C HIS A 89 -9.81 20.28 -7.85
N THR A 90 -8.52 20.08 -8.08
CA THR A 90 -7.56 21.18 -8.20
C THR A 90 -6.52 20.76 -9.23
N ILE A 91 -6.73 21.15 -10.48
CA ILE A 91 -5.67 21.16 -11.49
C ILE A 91 -5.06 22.55 -11.38
N ASN A 92 -3.95 22.66 -10.65
CA ASN A 92 -3.26 23.94 -10.52
C ASN A 92 -2.41 24.18 -11.77
N GLY A 93 -2.56 25.34 -12.40
CA GLY A 93 -1.74 25.77 -13.52
C GLY A 93 -1.44 27.26 -13.45
N GLU A 94 -0.19 27.63 -13.74
CA GLU A 94 0.22 29.03 -13.90
C GLU A 94 0.42 29.30 -15.39
N PHE A 95 -0.40 30.20 -15.95
CA PHE A 95 -0.39 30.49 -17.37
C PHE A 95 -0.15 31.99 -17.62
N ASN A 96 0.93 32.31 -18.32
CA ASN A 96 1.25 33.69 -18.71
C ASN A 96 0.36 34.22 -19.85
N GLN A 97 -0.26 33.34 -20.64
CA GLN A 97 -1.10 33.73 -21.76
C GLN A 97 -2.58 33.75 -21.39
N HIS A 98 -3.28 34.82 -21.79
CA HIS A 98 -4.70 35.01 -21.48
C HIS A 98 -5.59 33.87 -22.00
N PHE A 99 -5.33 33.37 -23.22
CA PHE A 99 -6.09 32.25 -23.77
C PHE A 99 -5.95 30.99 -22.90
N ALA A 100 -4.73 30.65 -22.50
CA ALA A 100 -4.47 29.45 -21.70
C ALA A 100 -5.10 29.55 -20.31
N ALA A 101 -5.01 30.73 -19.66
CA ALA A 101 -5.68 30.98 -18.38
C ALA A 101 -7.21 30.89 -18.50
N HIS A 102 -7.79 31.42 -19.58
CA HIS A 102 -9.22 31.32 -19.83
C HIS A 102 -9.67 29.87 -20.08
N PHE A 103 -8.91 29.13 -20.89
CA PHE A 103 -9.18 27.72 -21.15
C PHE A 103 -9.13 26.89 -19.88
N ASP A 104 -8.10 27.09 -19.05
CA ASP A 104 -7.97 26.42 -17.74
C ASP A 104 -9.18 26.71 -16.83
N ALA A 105 -9.62 27.97 -16.74
CA ALA A 105 -10.77 28.34 -15.92
C ALA A 105 -12.08 27.68 -16.42
N VAL A 106 -12.32 27.69 -17.73
CA VAL A 106 -13.52 27.05 -18.32
C VAL A 106 -13.46 25.53 -18.16
N TYR A 107 -12.29 24.92 -18.33
CA TYR A 107 -12.09 23.48 -18.18
C TYR A 107 -12.31 23.02 -16.74
N ASN A 108 -11.67 23.69 -15.76
CA ASN A 108 -11.87 23.38 -14.34
C ASN A 108 -13.33 23.55 -13.91
N ALA A 109 -14.06 24.53 -14.47
CA ALA A 109 -15.48 24.73 -14.17
C ALA A 109 -16.41 23.61 -14.69
N GLN A 110 -15.95 22.75 -15.61
CA GLN A 110 -16.71 21.58 -16.06
C GLN A 110 -16.72 20.46 -15.02
N PHE A 111 -15.75 20.43 -14.12
CA PHE A 111 -15.68 19.45 -13.05
C PHE A 111 -16.32 20.03 -11.79
N GLY A 112 -17.08 19.20 -11.07
CA GLY A 112 -17.58 19.59 -9.74
C GLY A 112 -16.44 19.71 -8.73
N ASP A 113 -16.78 20.12 -7.50
CA ASP A 113 -15.80 20.31 -6.41
C ASP A 113 -15.01 19.02 -6.06
N GLU A 114 -15.57 17.85 -6.38
CA GLU A 114 -14.99 16.55 -6.06
C GLU A 114 -14.79 15.72 -7.32
N ILE A 115 -13.56 15.24 -7.52
CA ILE A 115 -13.24 14.20 -8.50
C ILE A 115 -12.87 12.89 -7.81
N MET A 116 -13.05 11.79 -8.52
CA MET A 116 -12.61 10.48 -8.04
C MET A 116 -11.20 10.20 -8.56
N THR A 117 -10.26 9.95 -7.66
CA THR A 117 -8.92 9.48 -8.00
C THR A 117 -8.73 8.03 -7.54
N ASN A 118 -7.96 7.28 -8.31
CA ASN A 118 -7.53 5.93 -7.98
C ASN A 118 -6.12 5.99 -7.42
N GLU A 119 -5.94 5.58 -6.18
CA GLU A 119 -4.63 5.37 -5.58
C GLU A 119 -4.32 3.87 -5.62
N PHE A 120 -3.15 3.54 -6.16
CA PHE A 120 -2.69 2.17 -6.30
C PHE A 120 -1.75 1.83 -5.16
N TYR A 121 -2.01 0.72 -4.49
CA TYR A 121 -1.17 0.20 -3.44
C TYR A 121 -0.78 -1.24 -3.75
N VAL A 122 0.47 -1.57 -3.44
CA VAL A 122 0.98 -2.94 -3.46
C VAL A 122 1.47 -3.29 -2.07
N THR A 123 1.00 -4.40 -1.55
CA THR A 123 1.44 -4.96 -0.27
C THR A 123 2.26 -6.21 -0.55
N VAL A 124 3.48 -6.24 -0.05
CA VAL A 124 4.31 -7.45 -0.02
C VAL A 124 4.08 -8.12 1.33
N ILE A 125 3.85 -9.43 1.32
CA ILE A 125 3.65 -10.22 2.53
C ILE A 125 4.60 -11.42 2.49
N GLN A 126 5.39 -11.58 3.54
CA GLN A 126 6.20 -12.78 3.77
C GLN A 126 5.56 -13.61 4.87
N ARG A 127 5.09 -14.80 4.51
CA ARG A 127 4.41 -15.70 5.46
C ARG A 127 5.41 -16.24 6.47
N SER A 128 4.99 -16.33 7.73
CA SER A 128 5.80 -17.01 8.73
C SER A 128 5.76 -18.52 8.51
N THR A 129 6.93 -19.13 8.33
CA THR A 129 7.10 -20.59 8.33
C THR A 129 6.93 -21.17 9.74
N ASP A 130 7.26 -20.37 10.76
CA ASP A 130 7.05 -20.69 12.16
C ASP A 130 5.66 -20.23 12.60
N ARG A 131 4.68 -21.15 12.60
CA ARG A 131 3.45 -20.89 13.36
C ARG A 131 3.88 -20.68 14.81
N LEU A 132 3.83 -19.44 15.29
CA LEU A 132 4.21 -19.00 16.64
C LEU A 132 3.54 -19.80 17.79
N LYS A 133 2.60 -20.69 17.47
CA LYS A 133 1.93 -21.63 18.37
C LYS A 133 2.83 -22.71 18.99
N LYS A 134 4.10 -22.85 18.59
CA LYS A 134 5.00 -23.92 19.09
C LYS A 134 6.42 -23.47 19.47
N LEU A 135 6.63 -22.25 19.98
CA LEU A 135 7.98 -21.83 20.38
C LEU A 135 8.19 -21.64 21.89
N ASN A 136 9.28 -22.27 22.34
CA ASN A 136 9.89 -22.21 23.66
C ASN A 136 10.09 -20.79 24.19
N ARG A 137 10.04 -20.67 25.53
CA ARG A 137 10.08 -19.45 26.37
C ARG A 137 11.42 -18.67 26.36
N ASN A 138 12.17 -18.64 25.26
CA ASN A 138 13.40 -17.83 25.17
C ASN A 138 13.19 -16.62 24.25
N ILE A 139 12.99 -15.46 24.87
CA ILE A 139 12.70 -14.18 24.21
C ILE A 139 13.87 -13.73 23.32
N ASP A 140 15.11 -13.99 23.73
CA ASP A 140 16.30 -13.50 23.01
C ASP A 140 16.50 -14.25 21.69
N ALA A 141 16.24 -15.56 21.68
CA ALA A 141 16.27 -16.35 20.46
C ALA A 141 15.16 -15.95 19.47
N ILE A 142 13.98 -15.58 19.98
CA ILE A 142 12.88 -15.07 19.16
C ILE A 142 13.27 -13.73 18.52
N LYS A 143 13.84 -12.81 19.31
CA LYS A 143 14.27 -11.51 18.82
C LYS A 143 15.33 -11.64 17.72
N ALA A 144 16.36 -12.46 17.94
CA ALA A 144 17.43 -12.67 16.95
C ALA A 144 16.88 -13.16 15.60
N ARG A 145 15.99 -14.17 15.62
CA ARG A 145 15.34 -14.66 14.39
C ARG A 145 14.45 -13.61 13.73
N LEU A 146 13.77 -12.79 14.53
CA LEU A 146 12.90 -11.74 14.01
C LEU A 146 13.74 -10.67 13.29
N VAL A 147 14.91 -10.33 13.83
CA VAL A 147 15.88 -9.44 13.16
C VAL A 147 16.36 -10.03 11.84
N GLU A 148 16.79 -11.29 11.80
CA GLU A 148 17.21 -11.95 10.54
C GLU A 148 16.08 -11.94 9.49
N ARG A 149 14.83 -12.18 9.92
CA ARG A 149 13.66 -12.11 9.03
C ARG A 149 13.41 -10.70 8.52
N ILE A 150 13.57 -9.68 9.37
CA ILE A 150 13.44 -8.27 8.96
C ILE A 150 14.49 -7.93 7.92
N ASP A 151 15.74 -8.37 8.12
CA ASP A 151 16.84 -8.07 7.20
C ASP A 151 16.58 -8.72 5.83
N ALA A 152 16.24 -10.01 5.80
CA ALA A 152 15.89 -10.72 4.56
C ALA A 152 14.66 -10.11 3.86
N PHE A 153 13.65 -9.72 4.63
CA PHE A 153 12.47 -9.05 4.08
C PHE A 153 12.82 -7.67 3.49
N THR A 154 13.73 -6.95 4.15
CA THR A 154 14.18 -5.63 3.69
C THR A 154 14.86 -5.74 2.33
N GLU A 155 15.75 -6.72 2.14
CA GLU A 155 16.40 -6.96 0.84
C GLU A 155 15.39 -7.18 -0.29
N VAL A 156 14.34 -7.97 -0.06
CA VAL A 156 13.28 -8.21 -1.06
C VAL A 156 12.47 -6.93 -1.32
N THR A 157 12.14 -6.17 -0.28
CA THR A 157 11.37 -4.93 -0.41
C THR A 157 12.14 -3.82 -1.12
N ASP A 158 13.48 -3.81 -1.03
CA ASP A 158 14.33 -2.83 -1.70
C ASP A 158 14.32 -3.00 -3.21
N LEU A 159 14.10 -4.20 -3.73
CA LEU A 159 13.88 -4.42 -5.18
C LEU A 159 12.71 -3.60 -5.73
N ILE A 160 11.69 -3.36 -4.91
CA ILE A 160 10.50 -2.58 -5.28
C ILE A 160 10.78 -1.08 -5.18
N LYS A 161 11.61 -0.64 -4.23
CA LYS A 161 11.96 0.78 -4.05
C LYS A 161 12.85 1.34 -5.16
N ILE A 162 13.64 0.48 -5.81
CA ILE A 162 14.62 0.87 -6.84
C ILE A 162 13.93 1.16 -8.20
N THR A 163 12.66 0.78 -8.37
CA THR A 163 11.89 0.98 -9.61
C THR A 163 10.99 2.22 -9.55
#